data_AF-A0A963FLB4-F1
#
_entry.id   AF-A0A963FLB4-F1
#
_cell.length_a   1.000
_cell.length_b   1.000
_cell.length_c   1.000
_cell.angle_alpha   90.00
_cell.angle_beta   90.00
_cell.angle_gamma   90.00
#
_symmetry.space_group_name_H-M   'P 1'
#
loop_
_entity.id
_entity.type
_entity.pdbx_description
1 polymer ?
#
loop_
_entity_poly.entity_id
_entity_poly.type
_entity_poly.pdbx_seq_one_letter_code
_entity_poly.pdbx_strand_id
1 'polypeptide(L)'
;MSLAVTGGGLSSSSRRNALPPDSEGGEAGAMLSALAGELSRLDGFRDRHPLAPASHSQGVFSCLFELQSLLSALSGQPEVSVAPLDCEQARLAGLLMLRARQRDIGEPCGPLALGVHDREAWVRGARRAGFQTVGWEVGMELPERAVAVVVDAEACADLRLGQDTPVFVDGASAGPLLPALMPELCRVDLISLDFAAQFDCPAPAAAAIAASERLAPYLPLPLVGYDGEQYSLNSSHRQKSIGRLAAYDGNVPGLLNALVRIRSLGAEGLARRVTEAMLHRGYVAARMQAAGVDLVTTRGAEVVVRPRVPAQAIHSALRREGVPCRLLPMEQLALRCAGPGNTVEAERQLEFIIATLSARD
;
A
#
# COMPACT_ATOMS: atom_id res chain seq x y z
N MET A 1 26.46 -16.86 -21.40
CA MET A 1 26.59 -15.42 -21.11
C MET A 1 25.74 -15.12 -19.88
N SER A 2 26.39 -14.93 -18.74
CA SER A 2 25.74 -14.66 -17.45
C SER A 2 25.22 -13.22 -17.46
N LEU A 3 23.91 -13.05 -17.56
CA LEU A 3 23.26 -11.76 -17.33
C LEU A 3 23.10 -11.61 -15.82
N ALA A 4 24.04 -10.89 -15.22
CA ALA A 4 23.92 -10.40 -13.86
C ALA A 4 22.61 -9.61 -13.75
N VAL A 5 21.66 -10.14 -12.99
CA VAL A 5 20.51 -9.38 -12.48
C VAL A 5 21.10 -8.39 -11.49
N THR A 6 21.48 -7.22 -11.98
CA THR A 6 21.78 -6.06 -11.14
C THR A 6 20.52 -5.79 -10.33
N GLY A 7 20.67 -5.80 -9.00
CA GLY A 7 19.57 -5.61 -8.05
C GLY A 7 18.72 -4.43 -8.46
N GLY A 8 17.47 -4.70 -8.84
CA GLY A 8 16.46 -3.69 -9.08
C GLY A 8 16.30 -2.89 -7.79
N GLY A 9 16.91 -1.71 -7.76
CA GLY A 9 16.69 -0.78 -6.69
C GLY A 9 15.19 -0.49 -6.60
N LEU A 10 14.66 -0.49 -5.37
CA LEU A 10 13.31 -0.02 -5.06
C LEU A 10 12.97 1.20 -5.92
N SER A 11 11.76 1.20 -6.51
CA SER A 11 11.23 2.37 -7.22
C SER A 11 11.29 3.59 -6.28
N SER A 12 11.42 4.79 -6.82
CA SER A 12 11.60 6.00 -6.01
C SER A 12 10.44 6.20 -5.02
N SER A 13 9.23 5.70 -5.30
CA SER A 13 8.10 5.65 -4.36
C SER A 13 8.23 4.57 -3.29
N SER A 14 8.64 3.35 -3.64
CA SER A 14 8.87 2.31 -2.63
C SER A 14 10.02 2.66 -1.66
N ARG A 15 11.06 3.40 -2.09
CA ARG A 15 12.06 3.98 -1.17
C ARG A 15 11.54 5.16 -0.34
N ARG A 16 10.52 5.86 -0.82
CA ARG A 16 9.92 7.00 -0.11
C ARG A 16 9.05 6.55 1.06
N ASN A 17 8.53 5.32 1.02
CA ASN A 17 7.67 4.74 2.07
C ASN A 17 8.33 3.62 2.87
N ALA A 18 9.39 2.98 2.35
CA ALA A 18 10.11 1.93 3.07
C ALA A 18 10.93 2.56 4.21
N LEU A 19 10.59 2.15 5.44
CA LEU A 19 11.43 2.33 6.61
C LEU A 19 12.77 1.61 6.40
N PRO A 20 13.90 2.15 6.87
CA PRO A 20 15.09 1.34 7.05
C PRO A 20 14.73 0.10 7.89
N PRO A 21 15.28 -1.07 7.57
CA PRO A 21 14.89 -2.35 8.18
C PRO A 21 14.98 -2.38 9.72
N ASP A 22 15.70 -1.42 10.31
CA ASP A 22 15.94 -1.29 11.74
C ASP A 22 14.95 -0.34 12.47
N SER A 23 13.97 0.26 11.77
CA SER A 23 13.20 1.40 12.31
C SER A 23 11.75 1.12 12.74
N GLU A 24 11.22 -0.08 12.49
CA GLU A 24 9.93 -0.51 13.07
C GLU A 24 10.00 -1.97 13.57
N GLY A 25 9.87 -2.11 14.90
CA GLY A 25 10.09 -3.35 15.64
C GLY A 25 11.56 -3.51 15.99
N GLY A 26 11.89 -3.60 17.28
CA GLY A 26 13.26 -3.86 17.74
C GLY A 26 13.82 -5.19 17.19
N GLU A 27 14.84 -5.79 17.84
CA GLU A 27 15.51 -7.01 17.35
C GLU A 27 14.56 -8.10 16.78
N ALA A 28 13.36 -8.27 17.36
CA ALA A 28 12.34 -9.19 16.86
C ALA A 28 11.76 -8.84 15.46
N GLY A 29 11.57 -7.56 15.14
CA GLY A 29 11.09 -7.10 13.83
C GLY A 29 12.13 -7.37 12.73
N ALA A 30 13.38 -7.01 13.00
CA ALA A 30 14.52 -7.27 12.14
C ALA A 30 14.75 -8.79 11.95
N MET A 31 14.67 -9.58 13.03
CA MET A 31 14.79 -11.04 12.97
C MET A 31 13.69 -11.67 12.11
N LEU A 32 12.44 -11.22 12.23
CA LEU A 32 11.34 -11.70 11.39
C LEU A 32 11.51 -11.30 9.92
N SER A 33 12.05 -10.12 9.64
CA SER A 33 12.36 -9.67 8.28
C SER A 33 13.49 -10.52 7.67
N ALA A 34 14.54 -10.81 8.44
CA ALA A 34 15.62 -11.71 8.05
C ALA A 34 15.10 -13.14 7.77
N LEU A 35 14.28 -13.67 8.68
CA LEU A 35 13.65 -14.99 8.51
C LEU A 35 12.80 -15.07 7.25
N ALA A 36 11.98 -14.04 6.97
CA ALA A 36 11.20 -13.98 5.74
C ALA A 36 12.11 -14.01 4.49
N GLY A 37 13.18 -13.23 4.51
CA GLY A 37 14.17 -13.19 3.44
C GLY A 37 14.93 -14.51 3.25
N GLU A 38 15.18 -15.27 4.32
CA GLU A 38 15.81 -16.60 4.23
C GLU A 38 14.85 -17.65 3.68
N LEU A 39 13.62 -17.71 4.20
CA LEU A 39 12.63 -18.71 3.80
C LEU A 39 12.16 -18.54 2.35
N SER A 40 12.06 -17.30 1.84
CA SER A 40 11.73 -17.07 0.43
C SER A 40 12.84 -17.46 -0.55
N ARG A 41 14.05 -17.72 -0.05
CA ARG A 41 15.24 -18.08 -0.83
C ARG A 41 15.63 -19.54 -0.76
N LEU A 42 14.83 -20.40 -0.11
CA LEU A 42 15.03 -21.84 -0.14
C LEU A 42 15.15 -22.33 -1.59
N ASP A 43 16.03 -23.31 -1.83
CA ASP A 43 16.37 -23.79 -3.17
C ASP A 43 15.13 -24.19 -4.00
N GLY A 44 14.13 -24.81 -3.34
CA GLY A 44 12.85 -25.17 -3.97
C GLY A 44 12.02 -23.98 -4.50
N PHE A 45 12.24 -22.77 -3.98
CA PHE A 45 11.62 -21.54 -4.47
C PHE A 45 12.55 -20.78 -5.42
N ARG A 46 13.83 -20.68 -5.08
CA ARG A 46 14.83 -19.90 -5.80
C ARG A 46 15.14 -20.46 -7.19
N ASP A 47 15.26 -21.78 -7.29
CA ASP A 47 15.74 -22.44 -8.52
C ASP A 47 14.59 -22.83 -9.47
N ARG A 48 13.36 -22.42 -9.16
CA ARG A 48 12.20 -22.70 -9.99
C ARG A 48 12.18 -21.82 -11.23
N HIS A 49 12.19 -22.45 -12.41
CA HIS A 49 11.93 -21.74 -13.67
C HIS A 49 10.47 -21.27 -13.73
N PRO A 50 10.15 -20.00 -14.09
CA PRO A 50 8.77 -19.51 -14.12
C PRO A 50 7.84 -20.25 -15.09
N LEU A 51 8.39 -20.80 -16.18
CA LEU A 51 7.65 -21.64 -17.13
C LEU A 51 7.73 -23.15 -16.82
N ALA A 52 8.19 -23.54 -15.62
CA ALA A 52 8.15 -24.94 -15.23
C ALA A 52 6.69 -25.46 -15.26
N PRO A 53 6.47 -26.74 -15.60
CA PRO A 53 5.14 -27.34 -15.55
C PRO A 53 4.45 -27.08 -14.21
N ALA A 54 3.13 -26.87 -14.24
CA ALA A 54 2.34 -26.60 -13.05
C ALA A 54 2.50 -27.70 -11.98
N SER A 55 2.68 -28.95 -12.40
CA SER A 55 2.96 -30.10 -11.52
C SER A 55 4.22 -29.94 -10.67
N HIS A 56 5.24 -29.21 -11.15
CA HIS A 56 6.47 -28.93 -10.41
C HIS A 56 6.39 -27.63 -9.59
N SER A 57 5.29 -26.89 -9.71
CA SER A 57 5.12 -25.56 -9.08
C SER A 57 4.02 -25.54 -8.01
N GLN A 58 3.46 -26.71 -7.64
CA GLN A 58 2.32 -26.78 -6.71
C GLN A 58 2.61 -26.16 -5.33
N GLY A 59 3.83 -26.32 -4.80
CA GLY A 59 4.22 -25.68 -3.54
C GLY A 59 4.19 -24.15 -3.62
N VAL A 60 4.74 -23.58 -4.70
CA VAL A 60 4.69 -22.12 -4.95
C VAL A 60 3.25 -21.66 -5.10
N PHE A 61 2.45 -22.34 -5.92
CA PHE A 61 1.08 -21.93 -6.16
C PHE A 61 0.21 -22.06 -4.91
N SER A 62 0.45 -23.06 -4.06
CA SER A 62 -0.20 -23.17 -2.75
C SER A 62 0.10 -21.95 -1.87
N CYS A 63 1.37 -21.54 -1.77
CA CYS A 63 1.75 -20.33 -1.04
C CYS A 63 1.10 -19.06 -1.61
N LEU A 64 1.06 -18.91 -2.94
CA LEU A 64 0.45 -17.74 -3.57
C LEU A 64 -1.08 -17.72 -3.38
N PHE A 65 -1.73 -18.89 -3.48
CA PHE A 65 -3.16 -19.04 -3.21
C PHE A 65 -3.48 -18.67 -1.76
N GLU A 66 -2.69 -19.17 -0.82
CA GLU A 66 -2.81 -18.87 0.60
C GLU A 66 -2.64 -17.37 0.89
N LEU A 67 -1.63 -16.72 0.29
CA LEU A 67 -1.46 -15.27 0.39
C LEU A 67 -2.70 -14.54 -0.15
N GLN A 68 -3.19 -14.93 -1.32
CA GLN A 68 -4.39 -14.35 -1.92
C GLN A 68 -5.61 -14.48 -1.00
N SER A 69 -5.81 -15.65 -0.38
CA SER A 69 -6.88 -15.90 0.59
C SER A 69 -6.73 -15.07 1.87
N LEU A 70 -5.51 -14.94 2.40
CA LEU A 70 -5.24 -14.10 3.58
C LEU A 70 -5.53 -12.63 3.29
N LEU A 71 -5.12 -12.13 2.12
CA LEU A 71 -5.38 -10.74 1.73
C LEU A 71 -6.87 -10.49 1.45
N SER A 72 -7.57 -11.47 0.88
CA SER A 72 -9.03 -11.43 0.71
C SER A 72 -9.71 -11.31 2.07
N ALA A 73 -9.33 -12.14 3.05
CA ALA A 73 -9.84 -12.07 4.41
C ALA A 73 -9.51 -10.72 5.08
N LEU A 74 -8.28 -10.23 4.95
CA LEU A 74 -7.82 -8.95 5.54
C LEU A 74 -8.45 -7.71 4.91
N SER A 75 -8.84 -7.78 3.64
CA SER A 75 -9.46 -6.65 2.93
C SER A 75 -10.99 -6.68 2.96
N GLY A 76 -11.57 -7.83 3.32
CA GLY A 76 -13.00 -8.08 3.22
C GLY A 76 -13.51 -8.25 1.78
N GLN A 77 -12.61 -8.36 0.81
CA GLN A 77 -12.94 -8.42 -0.61
C GLN A 77 -12.98 -9.88 -1.10
N PRO A 78 -13.91 -10.23 -2.01
CA PRO A 78 -14.06 -11.60 -2.50
C PRO A 78 -12.86 -12.08 -3.34
N GLU A 79 -12.19 -11.18 -4.05
CA GLU A 79 -11.05 -11.53 -4.89
C GLU A 79 -9.89 -10.54 -4.75
N VAL A 80 -8.68 -11.09 -4.80
CA VAL A 80 -7.42 -10.34 -4.75
C VAL A 80 -6.52 -10.81 -5.88
N SER A 81 -5.86 -9.88 -6.57
CA SER A 81 -4.76 -10.19 -7.47
C SER A 81 -3.43 -9.78 -6.86
N VAL A 82 -2.50 -10.72 -6.77
CA VAL A 82 -1.11 -10.52 -6.35
C VAL A 82 -0.17 -10.26 -7.54
N ALA A 83 -0.73 -10.05 -8.73
CA ALA A 83 0.04 -9.73 -9.94
C ALA A 83 0.82 -8.40 -9.89
N PRO A 84 0.35 -7.33 -9.20
CA PRO A 84 1.10 -6.08 -9.10
C PRO A 84 2.47 -6.23 -8.45
N LEU A 85 3.50 -5.71 -9.10
CA LEU A 85 4.90 -5.74 -8.64
C LEU A 85 5.19 -4.73 -7.53
N ASP A 86 4.47 -3.61 -7.51
CA ASP A 86 4.62 -2.57 -6.50
C ASP A 86 3.34 -1.75 -6.33
N CYS A 87 3.36 -0.83 -5.37
CA CYS A 87 2.23 0.03 -5.04
C CYS A 87 1.77 0.89 -6.24
N GLU A 88 2.70 1.44 -7.03
CA GLU A 88 2.35 2.26 -8.19
C GLU A 88 1.64 1.43 -9.27
N GLN A 89 2.11 0.20 -9.50
CA GLN A 89 1.47 -0.71 -10.43
C GLN A 89 0.10 -1.17 -9.91
N ALA A 90 -0.07 -1.38 -8.60
CA ALA A 90 -1.37 -1.71 -8.01
C ALA A 90 -2.38 -0.56 -8.16
N ARG A 91 -1.96 0.69 -7.92
CA ARG A 91 -2.79 1.88 -8.18
C ARG A 91 -3.18 1.98 -9.65
N LEU A 92 -2.23 1.82 -10.55
CA LEU A 92 -2.50 1.83 -11.99
C LEU A 92 -3.43 0.69 -12.40
N ALA A 93 -3.28 -0.50 -11.82
CA ALA A 93 -4.17 -1.64 -12.07
C ALA A 93 -5.62 -1.28 -11.77
N GLY A 94 -5.89 -0.72 -10.58
CA GLY A 94 -7.25 -0.34 -10.20
C GLY A 94 -7.85 0.74 -11.10
N LEU A 95 -7.04 1.71 -11.53
CA LEU A 95 -7.46 2.71 -12.51
C LEU A 95 -7.80 2.06 -13.86
N LEU A 96 -6.98 1.13 -14.35
CA LEU A 96 -7.27 0.39 -15.57
C LEU A 96 -8.51 -0.50 -15.43
N MET A 97 -8.77 -1.07 -14.25
CA MET A 97 -9.98 -1.85 -13.96
C MET A 97 -11.23 -0.98 -14.04
N LEU A 98 -11.20 0.21 -13.43
CA LEU A 98 -12.28 1.20 -13.56
C LEU A 98 -12.52 1.57 -15.03
N ARG A 99 -11.44 1.78 -15.80
CA ARG A 99 -11.53 2.09 -17.22
C ARG A 99 -12.13 0.94 -18.03
N ALA A 100 -11.77 -0.29 -17.73
CA ALA A 100 -12.31 -1.49 -18.37
C ALA A 100 -13.80 -1.65 -18.05
N ARG A 101 -14.19 -1.44 -16.79
CA ARG A 101 -15.60 -1.45 -16.38
C ARG A 101 -16.42 -0.41 -17.13
N GLN A 102 -15.94 0.83 -17.25
CA GLN A 102 -16.64 1.87 -18.01
C GLN A 102 -16.89 1.49 -19.47
N ARG A 103 -15.87 0.91 -20.13
CA ARG A 103 -16.02 0.43 -21.50
C ARG A 103 -17.05 -0.68 -21.62
N ASP A 104 -17.11 -1.56 -20.62
CA ASP A 104 -18.03 -2.70 -20.58
C ASP A 104 -19.50 -2.26 -20.35
N ILE A 105 -19.73 -1.25 -19.49
CA ILE A 105 -21.08 -0.69 -19.26
C ILE A 105 -21.51 0.37 -20.28
N GLY A 106 -20.58 0.82 -21.15
CA GLY A 106 -20.86 1.81 -22.19
C GLY A 106 -21.01 3.25 -21.69
N GLU A 107 -20.57 3.57 -20.47
CA GLU A 107 -20.69 4.90 -19.90
C GLU A 107 -19.59 5.86 -20.40
N PRO A 108 -19.92 7.15 -20.62
CA PRO A 108 -18.94 8.15 -21.02
C PRO A 108 -17.91 8.41 -19.92
N CYS A 109 -16.69 8.81 -20.32
CA CYS A 109 -15.59 9.06 -19.40
C CYS A 109 -15.79 10.37 -18.63
N GLY A 110 -16.27 10.29 -17.40
CA GLY A 110 -16.20 11.39 -16.44
C GLY A 110 -14.84 11.50 -15.72
N PRO A 111 -14.71 12.42 -14.75
CA PRO A 111 -13.50 12.59 -13.96
C PRO A 111 -13.40 11.59 -12.80
N LEU A 112 -12.19 11.39 -12.30
CA LEU A 112 -11.94 10.78 -10.98
C LEU A 112 -11.93 11.86 -9.90
N ALA A 113 -12.71 11.67 -8.85
CA ALA A 113 -12.68 12.53 -7.67
C ALA A 113 -11.55 12.06 -6.73
N LEU A 114 -10.57 12.94 -6.43
CA LEU A 114 -9.37 12.60 -5.67
C LEU A 114 -9.38 13.23 -4.27
N GLY A 115 -9.78 12.44 -3.27
CA GLY A 115 -9.72 12.72 -1.83
C GLY A 115 -8.55 12.07 -1.10
N VAL A 116 -7.42 11.93 -1.81
CA VAL A 116 -6.15 11.39 -1.31
C VAL A 116 -5.14 12.49 -1.02
N HIS A 117 -4.27 12.27 -0.04
CA HIS A 117 -3.17 13.20 0.27
C HIS A 117 -2.08 13.22 -0.80
N ASP A 118 -1.70 12.05 -1.33
CA ASP A 118 -0.71 11.91 -2.41
C ASP A 118 -1.34 12.15 -3.79
N ARG A 119 -1.99 13.32 -3.94
CA ARG A 119 -2.75 13.66 -5.15
C ARG A 119 -1.89 13.63 -6.41
N GLU A 120 -0.62 14.01 -6.31
CA GLU A 120 0.27 14.04 -7.48
C GLU A 120 0.53 12.63 -8.06
N ALA A 121 0.79 11.63 -7.21
CA ALA A 121 0.97 10.26 -7.68
C ALA A 121 -0.29 9.72 -8.37
N TRP A 122 -1.46 10.00 -7.80
CA TRP A 122 -2.74 9.59 -8.35
C TRP A 122 -3.08 10.33 -9.65
N VAL A 123 -2.76 11.62 -9.79
CA VAL A 123 -2.92 12.37 -11.04
C VAL A 123 -2.04 11.78 -12.15
N ARG A 124 -0.79 11.40 -11.86
CA ARG A 124 0.09 10.74 -12.86
C ARG A 124 -0.50 9.40 -13.32
N GLY A 125 -0.95 8.57 -12.37
CA GLY A 125 -1.60 7.29 -12.68
C GLY A 125 -2.90 7.45 -13.49
N ALA A 126 -3.76 8.38 -13.09
CA ALA A 126 -5.02 8.70 -13.75
C ALA A 126 -4.79 9.15 -15.20
N ARG A 127 -3.82 10.04 -15.43
CA ARG A 127 -3.45 10.46 -16.79
C ARG A 127 -3.02 9.28 -17.66
N ARG A 128 -2.23 8.34 -17.10
CA ARG A 128 -1.80 7.12 -17.81
C ARG A 128 -2.96 6.18 -18.15
N ALA A 129 -3.98 6.12 -17.30
CA ALA A 129 -5.20 5.36 -17.53
C ALA A 129 -6.26 6.11 -18.38
N GLY A 130 -5.98 7.34 -18.80
CA GLY A 130 -6.86 8.15 -19.66
C GLY A 130 -8.00 8.86 -18.92
N PHE A 131 -7.81 9.15 -17.64
CA PHE A 131 -8.77 9.89 -16.81
C PHE A 131 -8.39 11.36 -16.66
N GLN A 132 -9.42 12.20 -16.59
CA GLN A 132 -9.33 13.51 -15.95
C GLN A 132 -9.51 13.35 -14.44
N THR A 133 -8.98 14.28 -13.67
CA THR A 133 -9.01 14.25 -12.21
C THR A 133 -9.49 15.58 -11.67
N VAL A 134 -10.26 15.54 -10.58
CA VAL A 134 -10.67 16.71 -9.84
C VAL A 134 -10.36 16.50 -8.36
N GLY A 135 -9.87 17.54 -7.69
CA GLY A 135 -9.68 17.49 -6.24
C GLY A 135 -11.05 17.37 -5.56
N TRP A 136 -11.14 16.51 -4.55
CA TRP A 136 -12.37 16.28 -3.82
C TRP A 136 -12.07 16.07 -2.33
N GLU A 137 -13.00 16.43 -1.46
CA GLU A 137 -12.91 16.25 -0.02
C GLU A 137 -14.21 15.65 0.51
N VAL A 138 -14.12 14.88 1.60
CA VAL A 138 -15.28 14.25 2.22
C VAL A 138 -16.29 15.32 2.64
N GLY A 139 -17.55 15.14 2.25
CA GLY A 139 -18.62 16.11 2.48
C GLY A 139 -18.88 17.06 1.31
N MET A 140 -17.99 17.14 0.32
CA MET A 140 -18.28 17.84 -0.93
C MET A 140 -19.20 17.00 -1.83
N GLU A 141 -20.08 17.67 -2.57
CA GLU A 141 -20.83 17.02 -3.66
C GLU A 141 -19.88 16.42 -4.70
N LEU A 142 -20.23 15.23 -5.18
CA LEU A 142 -19.45 14.59 -6.21
C LEU A 142 -19.64 15.30 -7.56
N PRO A 143 -18.59 15.38 -8.39
CA PRO A 143 -18.72 15.84 -9.76
C PRO A 143 -19.77 15.01 -10.51
N GLU A 144 -20.55 15.66 -11.38
CA GLU A 144 -21.49 14.96 -12.23
C GLU A 144 -20.75 13.89 -13.06
N ARG A 145 -21.28 12.66 -13.07
CA ARG A 145 -20.69 11.50 -13.78
C ARG A 145 -19.29 11.11 -13.30
N ALA A 146 -18.93 11.40 -12.05
CA ALA A 146 -17.69 10.91 -11.47
C ALA A 146 -17.57 9.38 -11.63
N VAL A 147 -16.44 8.94 -12.18
CA VAL A 147 -16.21 7.53 -12.52
C VAL A 147 -15.98 6.70 -11.28
N ALA A 148 -15.25 7.28 -10.34
CA ALA A 148 -14.92 6.71 -9.05
C ALA A 148 -14.43 7.84 -8.14
N VAL A 149 -14.47 7.56 -6.85
CA VAL A 149 -13.82 8.37 -5.82
C VAL A 149 -12.60 7.61 -5.34
N VAL A 150 -11.44 8.27 -5.36
CA VAL A 150 -10.21 7.74 -4.78
C VAL A 150 -9.97 8.41 -3.45
N VAL A 151 -9.78 7.63 -2.39
CA VAL A 151 -9.65 8.14 -1.02
C VAL A 151 -8.52 7.45 -0.27
N ASP A 152 -8.02 8.14 0.77
CA ASP A 152 -7.20 7.48 1.78
C ASP A 152 -8.06 6.52 2.61
N ALA A 153 -7.44 5.47 3.16
CA ALA A 153 -8.14 4.38 3.83
C ALA A 153 -8.96 4.84 5.04
N GLU A 154 -8.42 5.70 5.89
CA GLU A 154 -9.14 6.19 7.08
C GLU A 154 -10.32 7.10 6.71
N ALA A 155 -10.32 7.72 5.53
CA ALA A 155 -11.45 8.53 5.08
C ALA A 155 -12.69 7.67 4.78
N CYS A 156 -12.54 6.34 4.63
CA CYS A 156 -13.65 5.44 4.32
C CYS A 156 -14.72 5.39 5.42
N ALA A 157 -14.34 5.61 6.68
CA ALA A 157 -15.29 5.63 7.80
C ALA A 157 -16.34 6.74 7.67
N ASP A 158 -15.96 7.86 7.05
CA ASP A 158 -16.81 9.04 6.91
C ASP A 158 -17.56 9.08 5.56
N LEU A 159 -17.31 8.11 4.67
CA LEU A 159 -17.94 8.08 3.36
C LEU A 159 -19.40 7.63 3.46
N ARG A 160 -20.29 8.56 3.15
CA ARG A 160 -21.71 8.30 2.89
C ARG A 160 -21.99 8.42 1.40
N LEU A 161 -21.38 7.54 0.62
CA LEU A 161 -21.60 7.50 -0.83
C LEU A 161 -22.74 6.55 -1.17
N GLY A 162 -23.56 6.94 -2.15
CA GLY A 162 -24.55 6.04 -2.75
C GLY A 162 -23.86 4.87 -3.46
N GLN A 163 -24.58 3.77 -3.68
CA GLN A 163 -24.00 2.52 -4.20
C GLN A 163 -23.47 2.59 -5.65
N ASP A 164 -23.76 3.67 -6.38
CA ASP A 164 -23.52 3.73 -7.82
C ASP A 164 -22.05 4.05 -8.18
N THR A 165 -21.42 4.97 -7.46
CA THR A 165 -20.04 5.41 -7.76
C THR A 165 -19.02 4.53 -7.04
N PRO A 166 -18.12 3.83 -7.76
CA PRO A 166 -17.07 3.04 -7.14
C PRO A 166 -16.16 3.85 -6.21
N VAL A 167 -15.76 3.25 -5.09
CA VAL A 167 -14.76 3.77 -4.16
C VAL A 167 -13.46 2.97 -4.29
N PHE A 168 -12.36 3.67 -4.57
CA PHE A 168 -11.01 3.10 -4.62
C PHE A 168 -10.17 3.64 -3.47
N VAL A 169 -9.73 2.74 -2.60
CA VAL A 169 -8.89 3.03 -1.44
C VAL A 169 -7.41 2.90 -1.77
N ASP A 170 -6.65 3.94 -1.42
CA ASP A 170 -5.19 3.88 -1.33
C ASP A 170 -4.76 3.21 -0.02
N GLY A 171 -4.62 1.88 -0.01
CA GLY A 171 -4.31 1.15 1.22
C GLY A 171 -2.92 1.48 1.78
N ALA A 172 -2.00 2.01 0.97
CA ALA A 172 -0.71 2.49 1.46
C ALA A 172 -0.85 3.64 2.48
N SER A 173 -1.94 4.42 2.39
CA SER A 173 -2.23 5.50 3.34
C SER A 173 -2.57 5.02 4.76
N ALA A 174 -3.07 3.78 4.93
CA ALA A 174 -3.33 3.21 6.24
C ALA A 174 -2.05 2.75 6.95
N GLY A 175 -1.05 2.32 6.18
CA GLY A 175 0.11 1.59 6.69
C GLY A 175 -0.33 0.42 7.58
N PRO A 176 0.22 0.29 8.81
CA PRO A 176 -0.13 -0.80 9.72
C PRO A 176 -1.56 -0.73 10.26
N LEU A 177 -2.30 0.37 10.04
CA LEU A 177 -3.67 0.53 10.54
C LEU A 177 -4.72 -0.16 9.66
N LEU A 178 -4.34 -0.67 8.49
CA LEU A 178 -5.29 -1.29 7.55
C LEU A 178 -6.20 -2.35 8.21
N PRO A 179 -5.71 -3.27 9.08
CA PRO A 179 -6.56 -4.26 9.73
C PRO A 179 -7.64 -3.65 10.65
N ALA A 180 -7.42 -2.45 11.20
CA ALA A 180 -8.39 -1.76 12.04
C ALA A 180 -9.60 -1.23 11.24
N LEU A 181 -9.40 -1.02 9.93
CA LEU A 181 -10.38 -0.43 9.01
C LEU A 181 -11.21 -1.51 8.27
N MET A 182 -11.01 -2.79 8.60
CA MET A 182 -11.67 -3.90 7.91
C MET A 182 -13.19 -3.73 7.75
N PRO A 183 -13.97 -3.34 8.79
CA PRO A 183 -15.42 -3.19 8.67
C PRO A 183 -15.85 -2.18 7.60
N GLU A 184 -15.06 -1.11 7.43
CA GLU A 184 -15.28 -0.06 6.44
C GLU A 184 -14.80 -0.51 5.05
N LEU A 185 -13.66 -1.19 4.98
CA LEU A 185 -13.06 -1.67 3.74
C LEU A 185 -13.93 -2.71 3.00
N CYS A 186 -14.75 -3.48 3.71
CA CYS A 186 -15.73 -4.40 3.10
C CYS A 186 -16.75 -3.68 2.20
N ARG A 187 -16.93 -2.36 2.36
CA ARG A 187 -17.94 -1.56 1.64
C ARG A 187 -17.39 -0.85 0.41
N VAL A 188 -16.08 -0.92 0.18
CA VAL A 188 -15.42 -0.26 -0.96
C VAL A 188 -15.23 -1.21 -2.13
N ASP A 189 -14.94 -0.67 -3.31
CA ASP A 189 -14.90 -1.46 -4.54
C ASP A 189 -13.51 -1.95 -4.91
N LEU A 190 -12.47 -1.16 -4.59
CA LEU A 190 -11.07 -1.48 -4.84
C LEU A 190 -10.20 -1.06 -3.66
N ILE A 191 -9.18 -1.85 -3.36
CA ILE A 191 -8.15 -1.52 -2.37
C ILE A 191 -6.79 -1.87 -2.97
N SER A 192 -5.90 -0.88 -3.04
CA SER A 192 -4.49 -1.12 -3.38
C SER A 192 -3.72 -1.47 -2.11
N LEU A 193 -2.95 -2.57 -2.15
CA LEU A 193 -2.19 -3.08 -1.02
C LEU A 193 -0.69 -2.96 -1.33
N ASP A 194 0.07 -2.47 -0.36
CA ASP A 194 1.51 -2.24 -0.40
C ASP A 194 2.18 -2.96 0.78
N PHE A 195 2.75 -4.13 0.51
CA PHE A 195 3.22 -5.02 1.58
C PHE A 195 4.37 -4.42 2.40
N ALA A 196 5.13 -3.48 1.83
CA ALA A 196 6.15 -2.76 2.59
C ALA A 196 5.50 -1.83 3.63
N ALA A 197 4.43 -1.14 3.26
CA ALA A 197 3.77 -0.18 4.14
C ALA A 197 2.89 -0.84 5.21
N GLN A 198 2.23 -1.97 4.91
CA GLN A 198 1.30 -2.61 5.85
C GLN A 198 1.91 -3.73 6.68
N PHE A 199 2.94 -4.42 6.17
CA PHE A 199 3.48 -5.61 6.81
C PHE A 199 4.99 -5.53 7.07
N ASP A 200 5.66 -4.42 6.75
CA ASP A 200 7.14 -4.26 6.74
C ASP A 200 7.85 -5.34 5.93
N CYS A 201 7.27 -5.71 4.79
CA CYS A 201 7.94 -6.69 3.94
C CYS A 201 9.24 -6.08 3.40
N PRO A 202 10.39 -6.75 3.55
CA PRO A 202 11.63 -6.31 2.94
C PRO A 202 11.53 -6.44 1.41
N ALA A 203 12.47 -5.80 0.72
CA ALA A 203 12.66 -6.00 -0.71
C ALA A 203 12.84 -7.51 -1.05
N PRO A 204 12.38 -7.97 -2.23
CA PRO A 204 11.84 -7.17 -3.32
C PRO A 204 10.38 -6.75 -3.09
N ALA A 205 10.04 -5.53 -3.51
CA ALA A 205 8.70 -4.96 -3.32
C ALA A 205 7.61 -5.84 -3.95
N ALA A 206 6.47 -5.94 -3.29
CA ALA A 206 5.32 -6.65 -3.79
C ALA A 206 4.05 -5.95 -3.32
N ALA A 207 3.00 -6.08 -4.12
CA ALA A 207 1.74 -5.41 -3.90
C ALA A 207 0.58 -6.31 -4.34
N ALA A 208 -0.62 -5.91 -3.99
CA ALA A 208 -1.82 -6.57 -4.46
C ALA A 208 -2.93 -5.56 -4.71
N ILE A 209 -3.94 -5.99 -5.44
CA ILE A 209 -5.19 -5.25 -5.57
C ILE A 209 -6.35 -6.16 -5.20
N ALA A 210 -7.13 -5.71 -4.22
CA ALA A 210 -8.36 -6.36 -3.78
C ALA A 210 -9.56 -5.70 -4.45
N ALA A 211 -10.55 -6.49 -4.84
CA ALA A 211 -11.69 -6.00 -5.60
C ALA A 211 -13.00 -6.65 -5.16
N SER A 212 -14.03 -5.82 -5.11
CA SER A 212 -15.43 -6.23 -4.88
C SER A 212 -15.96 -7.08 -6.03
N GLU A 213 -17.09 -7.75 -5.83
CA GLU A 213 -17.71 -8.60 -6.86
C GLU A 213 -17.94 -7.86 -8.19
N ARG A 214 -18.30 -6.57 -8.13
CA ARG A 214 -18.54 -5.76 -9.33
C ARG A 214 -17.29 -5.40 -10.12
N LEU A 215 -16.10 -5.47 -9.51
CA LEU A 215 -14.83 -5.15 -10.17
C LEU A 215 -13.88 -6.34 -10.31
N ALA A 216 -14.14 -7.44 -9.60
CA ALA A 216 -13.41 -8.69 -9.71
C ALA A 216 -13.24 -9.16 -11.17
N PRO A 217 -14.25 -9.10 -12.07
CA PRO A 217 -14.09 -9.50 -13.48
C PRO A 217 -12.94 -8.84 -14.23
N TYR A 218 -12.51 -7.64 -13.80
CA TYR A 218 -11.47 -6.85 -14.47
C TYR A 218 -10.08 -7.04 -13.85
N LEU A 219 -9.93 -7.83 -12.78
CA LEU A 219 -8.66 -8.02 -12.06
C LEU A 219 -7.49 -8.38 -13.00
N PRO A 220 -6.27 -7.88 -12.72
CA PRO A 220 -5.09 -8.24 -13.49
C PRO A 220 -4.71 -9.72 -13.30
N LEU A 221 -4.11 -10.27 -14.35
CA LEU A 221 -3.62 -11.65 -14.41
C LEU A 221 -2.11 -11.71 -14.10
N PRO A 222 -1.61 -12.84 -13.58
CA PRO A 222 -2.36 -14.07 -13.30
C PRO A 222 -3.10 -14.06 -11.95
N LEU A 223 -4.15 -14.87 -11.86
CA LEU A 223 -4.83 -15.19 -10.60
C LEU A 223 -4.54 -16.63 -10.22
N VAL A 224 -4.37 -16.91 -8.93
CA VAL A 224 -4.14 -18.28 -8.47
C VAL A 224 -5.48 -18.92 -8.12
N GLY A 225 -5.75 -20.07 -8.69
CA GLY A 225 -6.94 -20.88 -8.43
C GLY A 225 -6.60 -22.23 -7.82
N TYR A 226 -7.59 -22.84 -7.18
CA TYR A 226 -7.54 -24.18 -6.64
C TYR A 226 -8.86 -24.88 -6.94
N ASP A 227 -8.81 -26.07 -7.53
CA ASP A 227 -10.00 -26.85 -7.92
C ASP A 227 -10.41 -27.92 -6.89
N GLY A 228 -9.69 -28.00 -5.77
CA GLY A 228 -9.86 -29.05 -4.75
C GLY A 228 -8.78 -30.14 -4.82
N GLU A 229 -8.03 -30.22 -5.90
CA GLU A 229 -6.94 -31.18 -6.08
C GLU A 229 -5.62 -30.50 -6.45
N GLN A 230 -5.64 -29.54 -7.38
CA GLN A 230 -4.46 -28.88 -7.93
C GLN A 230 -4.60 -27.36 -7.94
N TYR A 231 -3.46 -26.71 -7.73
CA TYR A 231 -3.32 -25.28 -7.91
C TYR A 231 -2.98 -24.94 -9.36
N SER A 232 -3.57 -23.86 -9.86
CA SER A 232 -3.32 -23.36 -11.21
C SER A 232 -3.16 -21.84 -11.25
N LEU A 233 -2.35 -21.37 -12.19
CA LEU A 233 -2.25 -19.94 -12.51
C LEU A 233 -3.18 -19.63 -13.68
N ASN A 234 -4.33 -19.04 -13.38
CA ASN A 234 -5.21 -18.53 -14.40
C ASN A 234 -4.56 -17.32 -15.08
N SER A 235 -4.05 -17.59 -16.27
CA SER A 235 -3.16 -16.73 -17.03
C SER A 235 -3.80 -16.09 -18.26
N SER A 236 -4.98 -16.59 -18.65
CA SER A 236 -5.53 -16.38 -20.00
C SER A 236 -7.07 -16.36 -20.07
N HIS A 237 -7.80 -16.76 -19.01
CA HIS A 237 -9.21 -17.17 -19.16
C HIS A 237 -10.25 -16.18 -18.64
N ARG A 238 -9.87 -14.93 -18.31
CA ARG A 238 -10.83 -13.92 -17.84
C ARG A 238 -11.05 -12.84 -18.89
N GLN A 239 -12.13 -12.97 -19.66
CA GLN A 239 -12.44 -12.15 -20.85
C GLN A 239 -12.44 -10.62 -20.57
N LYS A 240 -12.92 -10.20 -19.39
CA LYS A 240 -13.02 -8.80 -18.99
C LYS A 240 -11.75 -8.26 -18.30
N SER A 241 -10.75 -9.11 -18.03
CA SER A 241 -9.54 -8.70 -17.32
C SER A 241 -8.81 -7.58 -18.07
N ILE A 242 -8.15 -6.71 -17.30
CA ILE A 242 -7.18 -5.75 -17.86
C ILE A 242 -5.90 -6.42 -18.41
N GLY A 243 -5.79 -7.74 -18.30
CA GLY A 243 -4.68 -8.53 -18.80
C GLY A 243 -3.52 -8.61 -17.80
N ARG A 244 -2.32 -8.88 -18.33
CA ARG A 244 -1.11 -9.08 -17.53
C ARG A 244 -0.40 -7.75 -17.25
N LEU A 245 0.04 -7.58 -16.01
CA LEU A 245 0.86 -6.44 -15.58
C LEU A 245 2.33 -6.81 -15.36
N ALA A 246 2.62 -8.10 -15.21
CA ALA A 246 3.96 -8.62 -15.01
C ALA A 246 4.23 -9.82 -15.92
N ALA A 247 5.51 -10.10 -16.15
CA ALA A 247 5.94 -11.31 -16.81
C ALA A 247 5.70 -12.53 -15.89
N TYR A 248 5.36 -13.66 -16.50
CA TYR A 248 5.19 -14.95 -15.83
C TYR A 248 4.24 -14.87 -14.62
N ASP A 249 4.76 -15.11 -13.42
CA ASP A 249 4.00 -15.29 -12.18
C ASP A 249 4.12 -14.07 -11.25
N GLY A 250 4.68 -12.96 -11.74
CA GLY A 250 4.97 -11.78 -10.94
C GLY A 250 6.23 -11.93 -10.08
N ASN A 251 6.32 -11.15 -9.00
CA ASN A 251 7.47 -11.16 -8.09
C ASN A 251 7.31 -12.22 -6.99
N VAL A 252 7.41 -13.49 -7.35
CA VAL A 252 7.23 -14.63 -6.43
C VAL A 252 8.05 -14.50 -5.14
N PRO A 253 9.35 -14.15 -5.14
CA PRO A 253 10.11 -13.98 -3.89
C PRO A 253 9.53 -12.91 -2.95
N GLY A 254 9.06 -11.79 -3.51
CA GLY A 254 8.40 -10.73 -2.72
C GLY A 254 7.06 -11.17 -2.15
N LEU A 255 6.28 -11.96 -2.91
CA LEU A 255 5.03 -12.56 -2.46
C LEU A 255 5.27 -13.58 -1.33
N LEU A 256 6.30 -14.42 -1.45
CA LEU A 256 6.69 -15.38 -0.40
C LEU A 256 7.15 -14.67 0.88
N ASN A 257 7.93 -13.59 0.77
CA ASN A 257 8.29 -12.75 1.91
C ASN A 257 7.03 -12.24 2.63
N ALA A 258 6.05 -11.74 1.86
CA ALA A 258 4.80 -11.24 2.43
C ALA A 258 3.99 -12.33 3.12
N LEU A 259 3.90 -13.53 2.52
CA LEU A 259 3.25 -14.67 3.15
C LEU A 259 3.90 -15.03 4.48
N VAL A 260 5.23 -15.20 4.51
CA VAL A 260 5.96 -15.53 5.73
C VAL A 260 5.77 -14.44 6.79
N ARG A 261 5.80 -13.17 6.39
CA ARG A 261 5.63 -12.04 7.31
C ARG A 261 4.24 -12.01 7.92
N ILE A 262 3.19 -12.10 7.10
CA ILE A 262 1.80 -12.11 7.57
C ILE A 262 1.55 -13.32 8.48
N ARG A 263 2.07 -14.50 8.11
CA ARG A 263 1.95 -15.72 8.93
C ARG A 263 2.70 -15.62 10.25
N SER A 264 3.90 -15.04 10.26
CA SER A 264 4.72 -14.90 11.47
C SER A 264 4.13 -13.88 12.45
N LEU A 265 3.48 -12.83 11.93
CA LEU A 265 2.74 -11.88 12.76
C LEU A 265 1.47 -12.52 13.32
N GLY A 266 0.72 -13.25 12.49
CA GLY A 266 -0.60 -13.77 12.86
C GLY A 266 -1.59 -12.66 13.19
N ALA A 267 -2.80 -13.05 13.63
CA ALA A 267 -3.84 -12.08 13.97
C ALA A 267 -3.44 -11.20 15.18
N GLU A 268 -2.83 -11.80 16.20
CA GLU A 268 -2.39 -11.09 17.41
C GLU A 268 -1.27 -10.08 17.11
N GLY A 269 -0.28 -10.47 16.30
CA GLY A 269 0.79 -9.55 15.91
C GLY A 269 0.29 -8.40 15.04
N LEU A 270 -0.65 -8.65 14.13
CA LEU A 270 -1.30 -7.58 13.35
C LEU A 270 -2.09 -6.62 14.26
N ALA A 271 -2.88 -7.14 15.20
CA ALA A 271 -3.64 -6.32 16.15
C ALA A 271 -2.73 -5.51 17.09
N ARG A 272 -1.63 -6.12 17.55
CA ARG A 272 -0.61 -5.45 18.35
C ARG A 272 0.02 -4.30 17.57
N ARG A 273 0.39 -4.51 16.30
CA ARG A 273 0.95 -3.46 15.45
C ARG A 273 -0.01 -2.30 15.21
N VAL A 274 -1.30 -2.58 15.00
CA VAL A 274 -2.34 -1.55 14.94
C VAL A 274 -2.29 -0.71 16.23
N THR A 275 -2.30 -1.37 17.39
CA THR A 275 -2.28 -0.70 18.69
C THR A 275 -1.03 0.15 18.88
N GLU A 276 0.15 -0.41 18.58
CA GLU A 276 1.43 0.29 18.66
C GLU A 276 1.47 1.51 17.73
N ALA A 277 1.01 1.38 16.49
CA ALA A 277 0.96 2.47 15.53
C ALA A 277 -0.01 3.60 15.95
N MET A 278 -1.19 3.24 16.47
CA MET A 278 -2.15 4.23 16.98
C MET A 278 -1.61 4.98 18.21
N LEU A 279 -1.00 4.25 19.16
CA LEU A 279 -0.38 4.84 20.35
C LEU A 279 0.78 5.77 19.97
N HIS A 280 1.66 5.30 19.09
CA HIS A 280 2.81 6.07 18.63
C HIS A 280 2.38 7.37 17.92
N ARG A 281 1.40 7.28 17.02
CA ARG A 281 0.80 8.44 16.35
C ARG A 281 0.22 9.44 17.35
N GLY A 282 -0.55 8.95 18.33
CA GLY A 282 -1.14 9.79 19.37
C GLY A 282 -0.08 10.47 20.24
N TYR A 283 0.98 9.74 20.58
CA TYR A 283 2.11 10.26 21.35
C TYR A 283 2.86 11.37 20.61
N VAL A 284 3.24 11.13 19.36
CA VAL A 284 3.91 12.11 18.49
C VAL A 284 3.05 13.37 18.33
N ALA A 285 1.76 13.19 18.04
CA ALA A 285 0.84 14.31 17.90
C ALA A 285 0.74 15.15 19.20
N ALA A 286 0.57 14.50 20.35
CA ALA A 286 0.51 15.19 21.64
C ALA A 286 1.81 15.96 21.95
N ARG A 287 2.97 15.38 21.67
CA ARG A 287 4.29 16.02 21.83
C ARG A 287 4.46 17.23 20.93
N MET A 288 4.06 17.13 19.65
CA MET A 288 4.11 18.24 18.70
C MET A 288 3.17 19.38 19.11
N GLN A 289 1.96 19.06 19.56
CA GLN A 289 1.01 20.05 20.08
C GLN A 289 1.54 20.76 21.32
N ALA A 290 2.13 20.02 22.26
CA ALA A 290 2.75 20.59 23.46
C ALA A 290 3.90 21.55 23.12
N ALA A 291 4.60 21.32 22.01
CA ALA A 291 5.64 22.20 21.49
C ALA A 291 5.12 23.37 20.64
N GLY A 292 3.80 23.48 20.44
CA GLY A 292 3.17 24.57 19.67
C GLY A 292 3.30 24.46 18.15
N VAL A 293 3.51 23.24 17.64
CA VAL A 293 3.49 22.92 16.20
C VAL A 293 2.04 22.88 15.70
N ASP A 294 1.78 23.47 14.52
CA ASP A 294 0.46 23.42 13.87
C ASP A 294 0.23 22.03 13.26
N LEU A 295 -0.55 21.20 13.95
CA LEU A 295 -0.98 19.89 13.44
C LEU A 295 -2.17 20.08 12.50
N VAL A 296 -2.04 19.59 11.28
CA VAL A 296 -3.12 19.60 10.27
C VAL A 296 -4.02 18.37 10.45
N THR A 297 -3.44 17.18 10.48
CA THR A 297 -4.17 15.93 10.65
C THR A 297 -3.23 14.80 11.08
N THR A 298 -3.80 13.72 11.59
CA THR A 298 -3.09 12.45 11.79
C THR A 298 -3.74 11.43 10.87
N ARG A 299 -2.99 10.85 9.93
CA ARG A 299 -3.50 9.85 8.99
C ARG A 299 -2.59 8.63 8.89
N GLY A 300 -3.16 7.43 8.97
CA GLY A 300 -2.37 6.19 8.99
C GLY A 300 -1.37 6.22 10.15
N ALA A 301 -0.10 5.89 9.87
CA ALA A 301 1.02 6.04 10.80
C ALA A 301 1.75 7.40 10.70
N GLU A 302 1.18 8.38 9.99
CA GLU A 302 1.80 9.68 9.74
C GLU A 302 1.10 10.82 10.49
N VAL A 303 1.90 11.83 10.86
CA VAL A 303 1.43 13.10 11.39
C VAL A 303 1.69 14.19 10.35
N VAL A 304 0.64 14.89 9.94
CA VAL A 304 0.73 15.97 8.97
C VAL A 304 0.78 17.30 9.71
N VAL A 305 1.83 18.06 9.44
CA VAL A 305 2.09 19.36 10.07
C VAL A 305 2.16 20.46 9.03
N ARG A 306 1.88 21.69 9.46
CA ARG A 306 2.17 22.90 8.69
C ARG A 306 3.34 23.63 9.35
N PRO A 307 4.55 23.56 8.79
CA PRO A 307 5.70 24.30 9.32
C PRO A 307 5.47 25.82 9.18
N ARG A 308 6.11 26.59 10.08
CA ARG A 308 6.07 28.06 10.06
C ARG A 308 7.00 28.67 9.02
N VAL A 309 8.04 27.93 8.66
CA VAL A 309 8.98 28.24 7.58
C VAL A 309 8.62 27.39 6.34
N PRO A 310 9.12 27.73 5.14
CA PRO A 310 8.77 27.00 3.92
C PRO A 310 8.99 25.48 4.06
N ALA A 311 7.96 24.69 3.72
CA ALA A 311 7.96 23.26 3.96
C ALA A 311 9.12 22.54 3.26
N GLN A 312 9.56 23.06 2.11
CA GLN A 312 10.71 22.55 1.36
C GLN A 312 12.02 22.63 2.15
N ALA A 313 12.22 23.68 2.95
CA ALA A 313 13.43 23.87 3.74
C ALA A 313 13.48 22.85 4.89
N ILE A 314 12.37 22.70 5.62
CA ILE A 314 12.21 21.68 6.66
C ILE A 314 12.38 20.28 6.07
N HIS A 315 11.71 19.97 4.96
CA HIS A 315 11.83 18.68 4.28
C HIS A 315 13.28 18.34 3.97
N SER A 316 14.04 19.30 3.43
CA SER A 316 15.45 19.11 3.10
C SER A 316 16.34 18.95 4.34
N ALA A 317 15.99 19.56 5.47
CA ALA A 317 16.70 19.40 6.74
C ALA A 317 16.43 18.02 7.36
N LEU A 318 15.16 17.64 7.47
CA LEU A 318 14.73 16.35 8.00
C LEU A 318 15.30 15.18 7.19
N ARG A 319 15.30 15.28 5.86
CA ARG A 319 15.87 14.25 4.98
C ARG A 319 17.38 14.05 5.15
N ARG A 320 18.13 15.10 5.51
CA ARG A 320 19.57 15.00 5.76
C ARG A 320 19.87 14.16 7.00
N GLU A 321 19.02 14.25 8.01
CA GLU A 321 19.10 13.43 9.24
C GLU A 321 18.35 12.09 9.12
N GLY A 322 17.98 11.67 7.90
CA GLY A 322 17.35 10.38 7.66
C GLY A 322 15.90 10.27 8.14
N VAL A 323 15.24 11.37 8.51
CA VAL A 323 13.83 11.36 8.92
C VAL A 323 12.95 11.12 7.68
N PRO A 324 12.08 10.10 7.70
CA PRO A 324 11.12 9.88 6.62
C PRO A 324 10.04 10.96 6.63
N CYS A 325 10.05 11.82 5.61
CA CYS A 325 9.05 12.87 5.44
C CYS A 325 8.70 13.11 3.97
N ARG A 326 7.44 13.50 3.72
CA ARG A 326 6.90 13.78 2.38
C ARG A 326 6.32 15.18 2.33
N LEU A 327 6.67 15.92 1.29
CA LEU A 327 6.05 17.21 0.98
C LEU A 327 4.65 16.95 0.44
N LEU A 328 3.70 17.71 0.96
CA LEU A 328 2.31 17.72 0.53
C LEU A 328 1.95 19.12 -0.01
N PRO A 329 0.87 19.24 -0.80
CA PRO A 329 0.36 20.54 -1.23
C PRO A 329 0.08 21.48 -0.04
N MET A 330 -0.03 22.78 -0.31
CA MET A 330 -0.38 23.81 0.68
C MET A 330 0.63 23.95 1.84
N GLU A 331 1.93 23.86 1.53
CA GLU A 331 3.02 23.98 2.53
C GLU A 331 2.86 23.01 3.70
N GLN A 332 2.45 21.77 3.43
CA GLN A 332 2.26 20.73 4.44
C GLN A 332 3.37 19.68 4.36
N LEU A 333 3.64 19.04 5.49
CA LEU A 333 4.64 18.00 5.61
C LEU A 333 4.05 16.79 6.34
N ALA A 334 4.00 15.65 5.66
CA ALA A 334 3.70 14.38 6.30
C ALA A 334 4.97 13.80 6.91
N LEU A 335 4.93 13.52 8.20
CA LEU A 335 6.02 13.00 9.00
C LEU A 335 5.70 11.58 9.44
N ARG A 336 6.65 10.66 9.24
CA ARG A 336 6.61 9.34 9.84
C ARG A 336 7.76 9.26 10.84
N CYS A 337 7.44 9.37 12.13
CA CYS A 337 8.42 9.25 13.21
C CYS A 337 8.78 7.78 13.43
N ALA A 338 10.05 7.47 13.73
CA ALA A 338 10.51 6.12 14.03
C ALA A 338 9.64 5.46 15.11
N GLY A 339 9.27 4.20 14.90
CA GLY A 339 8.34 3.48 15.76
C GLY A 339 8.92 3.09 17.13
N PRO A 340 8.13 2.42 17.99
CA PRO A 340 8.47 2.13 19.38
C PRO A 340 9.62 1.11 19.59
N GLY A 341 10.22 0.59 18.51
CA GLY A 341 11.27 -0.45 18.58
C GLY A 341 12.58 0.01 19.20
N ASN A 342 12.87 1.31 19.18
CA ASN A 342 13.98 1.94 19.89
C ASN A 342 13.53 3.29 20.44
N THR A 343 12.97 3.29 21.65
CA THR A 343 12.36 4.47 22.27
C THR A 343 13.32 5.65 22.41
N VAL A 344 14.61 5.40 22.66
CA VAL A 344 15.61 6.47 22.81
C VAL A 344 15.87 7.17 21.47
N GLU A 345 16.01 6.39 20.39
CA GLU A 345 16.23 6.96 19.06
C GLU A 345 14.96 7.63 18.53
N ALA A 346 13.80 7.04 18.78
CA ALA A 346 12.51 7.63 18.43
C ALA A 346 12.29 8.97 19.15
N GLU A 347 12.63 9.07 20.44
CA GLU A 347 12.60 10.34 21.18
C GLU A 347 13.57 11.37 20.61
N ARG A 348 14.83 10.99 20.37
CA ARG A 348 15.83 11.90 19.78
C ARG A 348 15.39 12.42 18.42
N GLN A 349 14.85 11.54 17.58
CA GLN A 349 14.34 11.92 16.28
C GLN A 349 13.14 12.86 16.42
N LEU A 350 12.22 12.60 17.34
CA LEU A 350 11.07 13.46 17.60
C LEU A 350 11.50 14.84 18.14
N GLU A 351 12.46 14.90 19.05
CA GLU A 351 13.04 16.15 19.55
C GLU A 351 13.69 16.96 18.43
N PHE A 352 14.46 16.29 17.56
CA PHE A 352 15.05 16.92 16.38
C PHE A 352 13.98 17.46 15.42
N ILE A 353 12.92 16.69 15.15
CA ILE A 353 11.80 17.12 14.32
C ILE A 353 11.13 18.36 14.93
N ILE A 354 10.81 18.33 16.22
CA ILE A 354 10.18 19.45 16.92
C ILE A 354 11.09 20.69 16.88
N ALA A 355 12.37 20.54 17.20
CA ALA A 355 13.33 21.65 17.15
C ALA A 355 13.42 22.27 15.75
N THR A 356 13.41 21.43 14.70
CA THR A 356 13.47 21.88 13.31
C THR A 356 12.17 22.58 12.89
N LEU A 357 11.01 22.09 13.31
CA LEU A 357 9.69 22.71 13.02
C LEU A 357 9.47 24.01 13.81
N SER A 358 10.04 24.11 15.01
CA SER A 358 9.93 25.26 15.89
C SER A 358 11.01 26.32 15.66
N ALA A 359 12.00 26.04 14.80
CA ALA A 359 13.00 27.00 14.39
C ALA A 359 12.32 28.23 13.79
N ARG A 360 12.67 29.41 14.30
CA ARG A 360 12.28 30.70 13.71
C ARG A 360 13.37 31.09 12.73
N ASP A 361 12.96 31.58 11.56
CA ASP A 361 13.86 32.19 10.57
C ASP A 361 14.76 33.27 11.20
#